data_AF-A0A428Z5M6-F1
#
_entry.id   AF-A0A428Z5M6-F1
#
_cell.length_a   1.000
_cell.length_b   1.000
_cell.length_c   1.000
_cell.angle_alpha   90.00
_cell.angle_beta   90.00
_cell.angle_gamma   90.00
#
_symmetry.space_group_name_H-M   'P 1'
#
loop_
_entity.id
_entity.type
_entity.pdbx_description
1 polymer ?
#
loop_
_entity_poly.entity_id
_entity_poly.type
_entity_poly.pdbx_seq_one_letter_code
_entity_poly.pdbx_strand_id
1 'polypeptide(L)'
;MARSRFGLVAAGLVALAAVAGCSQEEPGNPVGSPGTSVPSSPKTTSPSQTSSRPNGSAIDTCSLLPDADAARLGLSTPGEPGRIGGMPGCDWTASGKFGVAITSSNKGLSGTPGESVSLPKRKAVQAVDLDGGQGCGIAMEVSASSTVLVIVSPVGGGSGAQVCPQALEIAKIVDARLP
;
A
#
# COMPACT_ATOMS: atom_id res chain seq x y z
N MET A 1 -12.70 26.97 -63.28
CA MET A 1 -13.69 27.92 -62.71
C MET A 1 -13.47 27.95 -61.21
N ALA A 2 -12.95 29.07 -60.70
CA ALA A 2 -13.57 29.92 -59.67
C ALA A 2 -13.39 29.37 -58.24
N ARG A 3 -12.43 29.85 -57.43
CA ARG A 3 -12.27 31.16 -56.76
C ARG A 3 -12.78 31.15 -55.30
N SER A 4 -11.79 31.18 -54.39
CA SER A 4 -11.70 32.07 -53.21
C SER A 4 -12.58 31.74 -51.99
N ARG A 5 -12.26 32.11 -50.74
CA ARG A 5 -11.46 33.25 -50.21
C ARG A 5 -10.75 32.89 -48.89
N PHE A 6 -9.64 33.60 -48.68
CA PHE A 6 -8.91 33.81 -47.43
C PHE A 6 -9.78 34.25 -46.24
N GLY A 7 -9.35 33.89 -45.03
CA GLY A 7 -9.76 34.51 -43.76
C GLY A 7 -8.80 34.16 -42.63
N LEU A 8 -7.79 35.02 -42.42
CA LEU A 8 -6.86 35.05 -41.28
C LEU A 8 -7.45 35.94 -40.16
N VAL A 9 -6.84 35.89 -38.96
CA VAL A 9 -7.00 36.74 -37.73
C VAL A 9 -7.63 35.95 -36.56
N ALA A 10 -6.86 35.35 -35.63
CA ALA A 10 -6.01 35.91 -34.56
C ALA A 10 -6.78 36.54 -33.39
N ALA A 11 -6.70 35.92 -32.20
CA ALA A 11 -6.68 36.58 -30.88
C ALA A 11 -6.63 35.51 -29.77
N GLY A 12 -5.42 35.08 -29.40
CA GLY A 12 -5.16 34.33 -28.18
C GLY A 12 -4.68 35.29 -27.09
N LEU A 13 -5.41 35.37 -25.99
CA LEU A 13 -4.98 35.93 -24.70
C LEU A 13 -5.99 35.45 -23.65
N VAL A 14 -5.75 34.26 -23.10
CA VAL A 14 -6.53 33.70 -21.99
C VAL A 14 -5.80 34.02 -20.68
N ALA A 15 -6.56 34.58 -19.77
CA ALA A 15 -6.16 35.16 -18.50
C ALA A 15 -5.52 34.16 -17.52
N LEU A 16 -4.47 34.60 -16.84
CA LEU A 16 -3.90 33.95 -15.66
C LEU A 16 -4.52 34.56 -14.40
N ALA A 17 -5.28 33.75 -13.66
CA ALA A 17 -5.75 34.07 -12.31
C ALA A 17 -5.70 32.79 -11.44
N ALA A 18 -4.91 32.81 -10.37
CA ALA A 18 -4.99 31.92 -9.20
C ALA A 18 -3.94 32.39 -8.16
N VAL A 19 -4.32 33.19 -7.15
CA VAL A 19 -4.80 32.88 -5.77
C VAL A 19 -3.73 32.53 -4.72
N ALA A 20 -3.75 33.31 -3.62
CA ALA A 20 -3.37 33.05 -2.20
C ALA A 20 -2.09 32.25 -1.87
N GLY A 21 -1.15 32.74 -1.04
CA GLY A 21 -1.29 32.97 0.42
C GLY A 21 -1.21 31.62 1.17
N CYS A 22 -0.31 31.30 2.11
CA CYS A 22 0.52 32.06 3.03
C CYS A 22 1.83 31.28 3.34
N SER A 23 2.95 31.99 3.49
CA SER A 23 4.13 31.52 4.25
C SER A 23 3.95 31.94 5.70
N GLN A 24 3.99 30.98 6.61
CA GLN A 24 4.30 31.20 8.03
C GLN A 24 5.13 30.00 8.50
N GLU A 25 6.45 30.14 8.43
CA GLU A 25 7.37 29.33 9.23
C GLU A 25 7.41 29.95 10.62
N GLU A 26 6.98 29.21 11.63
CA GLU A 26 7.11 29.55 13.04
C GLU A 26 8.39 28.88 13.57
N PRO A 27 9.47 29.62 13.89
CA PRO A 27 10.60 29.06 14.61
C PRO A 27 10.23 28.98 16.09
N GLY A 28 9.73 27.82 16.50
CA GLY A 28 9.61 27.49 17.92
C GLY A 28 10.99 27.30 18.53
N ASN A 29 11.51 28.34 19.17
CA ASN A 29 12.78 28.34 19.89
C ASN A 29 12.52 28.25 21.41
N PRO A 30 12.54 27.06 22.05
CA PRO A 30 12.56 26.99 23.50
C PRO A 30 14.00 27.23 24.00
N VAL A 31 14.38 28.49 24.22
CA VAL A 31 15.56 28.82 25.04
C VAL A 31 15.11 28.79 26.50
N GLY A 32 15.29 27.64 27.15
CA GLY A 32 15.30 27.56 28.60
C GLY A 32 16.61 28.14 29.14
N SER A 33 16.53 29.27 29.85
CA SER A 33 17.65 29.91 30.53
C SER A 33 18.10 29.11 31.78
N PRO A 34 19.31 29.34 32.32
CA PRO A 34 20.21 28.32 32.82
C PRO A 34 19.97 27.95 34.28
N GLY A 35 20.21 26.68 34.61
CA GLY A 35 20.23 26.21 35.99
C GLY A 35 20.94 24.87 36.13
N THR A 36 22.21 24.93 36.50
CA THR A 36 22.90 23.98 37.38
C THR A 36 23.12 22.54 36.89
N SER A 37 24.39 22.25 36.64
CA SER A 37 24.99 20.95 36.35
C SER A 37 24.72 19.87 37.41
N VAL A 38 24.27 18.68 36.99
CA VAL A 38 24.55 17.37 37.62
C VAL A 38 24.53 16.27 36.52
N PRO A 39 25.50 15.33 36.47
CA PRO A 39 25.56 14.29 35.44
C PRO A 39 24.70 13.07 35.82
N SER A 40 23.89 12.55 34.89
CA SER A 40 23.25 11.22 35.03
C SER A 40 22.78 10.63 33.69
N SER A 41 23.44 9.53 33.32
CA SER A 41 23.03 8.36 32.51
C SER A 41 22.34 8.50 31.14
N PRO A 42 22.69 7.65 30.15
CA PRO A 42 22.08 7.68 28.82
C PRO A 42 20.61 7.22 28.89
N LYS A 43 19.69 8.10 28.50
CA LYS A 43 18.27 7.82 28.35
C LYS A 43 18.04 7.27 26.94
N THR A 44 17.78 5.98 26.84
CA THR A 44 17.32 5.30 25.62
C THR A 44 16.05 5.97 25.10
N THR A 45 16.13 6.61 23.95
CA THR A 45 14.98 7.15 23.21
C THR A 45 14.20 6.00 22.61
N SER A 46 13.14 5.57 23.29
CA SER A 46 12.10 4.72 22.71
C SER A 46 11.29 5.56 21.72
N PRO A 47 11.12 5.16 20.44
CA PRO A 47 10.18 5.84 19.57
C PRO A 47 8.75 5.53 20.03
N SER A 48 8.01 6.58 20.37
CA SER A 48 6.58 6.52 20.65
C SER A 48 5.83 6.22 19.35
N GLN A 49 5.41 4.98 19.14
CA GLN A 49 4.44 4.65 18.11
C GLN A 49 3.04 5.02 18.61
N THR A 50 2.51 6.13 18.13
CA THR A 50 1.09 6.47 18.28
C THR A 50 0.30 5.62 17.27
N SER A 51 0.07 4.35 17.59
CA SER A 51 -0.97 3.57 16.91
C SER A 51 -2.32 3.94 17.49
N SER A 52 -2.98 4.92 16.88
CA SER A 52 -4.42 5.13 17.09
C SER A 52 -5.18 3.94 16.48
N ARG A 53 -5.36 2.88 17.26
CA ARG A 53 -6.21 1.73 16.92
C ARG A 53 -7.69 2.17 16.89
N PRO A 54 -8.43 1.91 15.80
CA PRO A 54 -9.88 1.80 15.89
C PRO A 54 -10.21 0.47 16.60
N ASN A 55 -11.15 0.52 17.54
CA ASN A 55 -11.66 -0.64 18.26
C ASN A 55 -12.26 -1.71 17.33
N GLY A 56 -11.91 -2.97 17.58
CA GLY A 56 -12.54 -4.17 16.97
C GLY A 56 -11.65 -4.88 15.94
N SER A 57 -10.74 -5.73 16.41
CA SER A 57 -10.01 -6.79 15.66
C SER A 57 -9.58 -6.48 14.22
N ALA A 58 -9.14 -5.25 13.93
CA ALA A 58 -8.57 -4.91 12.64
C ALA A 58 -7.18 -5.55 12.54
N ILE A 59 -6.97 -6.36 11.50
CA ILE A 59 -5.66 -6.95 11.20
C ILE A 59 -4.74 -5.82 10.76
N ASP A 60 -3.59 -5.69 11.42
CA ASP A 60 -2.52 -4.80 10.94
C ASP A 60 -1.84 -5.44 9.73
N THR A 61 -2.24 -5.02 8.54
CA THR A 61 -1.78 -5.61 7.27
C THR A 61 -0.29 -5.38 7.01
N CYS A 62 0.30 -4.30 7.50
CA CYS A 62 1.74 -4.07 7.38
C CYS A 62 2.54 -5.05 8.24
N SER A 63 2.01 -5.44 9.40
CA SER A 63 2.67 -6.43 10.27
C SER A 63 2.71 -7.85 9.68
N LEU A 64 1.89 -8.14 8.67
CA LEU A 64 1.78 -9.47 8.06
C LEU A 64 2.98 -9.82 7.17
N LEU A 65 3.72 -8.82 6.68
CA LEU A 65 4.95 -9.00 5.92
C LEU A 65 6.08 -8.20 6.60
N PRO A 66 6.83 -8.81 7.53
CA PRO A 66 7.89 -8.10 8.25
C PRO A 66 9.00 -7.61 7.32
N ASP A 67 9.64 -6.50 7.68
CA ASP A 67 10.71 -5.88 6.88
C ASP A 67 11.83 -6.85 6.50
N ALA A 68 12.20 -7.77 7.39
CA ALA A 68 13.21 -8.78 7.08
C ALA A 68 12.79 -9.75 5.95
N ASP A 69 11.50 -10.12 5.91
CA ASP A 69 10.95 -10.96 4.84
C ASP A 69 10.74 -10.15 3.56
N ALA A 70 10.24 -8.92 3.66
CA ALA A 70 10.10 -8.00 2.53
C ALA A 70 11.46 -7.72 1.86
N ALA A 71 12.49 -7.40 2.65
CA ALA A 71 13.84 -7.15 2.13
C ALA A 71 14.44 -8.38 1.43
N ARG A 72 14.20 -9.60 1.96
CA ARG A 72 14.61 -10.86 1.30
C ARG A 72 13.95 -11.05 -0.07
N LEU A 73 12.72 -10.57 -0.23
CA LEU A 73 11.98 -10.58 -1.49
C LEU A 73 12.36 -9.41 -2.43
N GLY A 74 13.27 -8.53 -2.00
CA GLY A 74 13.69 -7.35 -2.76
C GLY A 74 12.66 -6.22 -2.78
N LEU A 75 11.77 -6.19 -1.79
CA LEU A 75 10.75 -5.16 -1.62
C LEU A 75 11.29 -3.95 -0.83
N SER A 76 10.70 -2.78 -1.10
CA SER A 76 10.90 -1.57 -0.30
C SER A 76 10.51 -1.81 1.16
N THR A 77 11.30 -1.31 2.10
CA THR A 77 11.00 -1.38 3.54
C THR A 77 11.14 0.00 4.19
N PRO A 78 10.27 0.38 5.13
CA PRO A 78 9.09 -0.36 5.58
C PRO A 78 7.98 -0.40 4.52
N GLY A 79 6.99 -1.27 4.71
CA GLY A 79 5.75 -1.22 3.93
C GLY A 79 5.02 0.11 4.16
N GLU A 80 4.36 0.62 3.13
CA GLU A 80 3.64 1.90 3.17
C GLU A 80 2.15 1.65 3.47
N PRO A 81 1.61 2.15 4.60
CA PRO A 81 0.18 2.03 4.89
C PRO A 81 -0.65 2.84 3.89
N GLY A 82 -1.75 2.25 3.41
CA GLY A 82 -2.56 2.85 2.36
C GLY A 82 -3.99 2.34 2.29
N ARG A 83 -4.64 2.57 1.15
CA ARG A 83 -5.96 2.03 0.83
C ARG A 83 -5.94 1.28 -0.49
N ILE A 84 -6.32 0.00 -0.45
CA ILE A 84 -6.39 -0.90 -1.60
C ILE A 84 -7.85 -1.17 -1.90
N GLY A 85 -8.37 -0.73 -3.05
CA GLY A 85 -9.79 -0.88 -3.38
C GLY A 85 -10.72 -0.26 -2.32
N GLY A 86 -10.26 0.81 -1.66
CA GLY A 86 -11.01 1.44 -0.57
C GLY A 86 -10.99 0.68 0.76
N MET A 87 -10.18 -0.36 0.93
CA MET A 87 -9.96 -1.06 2.21
C MET A 87 -8.59 -0.69 2.78
N PRO A 88 -8.41 -0.67 4.11
CA PRO A 88 -7.09 -0.52 4.72
C PRO A 88 -6.13 -1.58 4.20
N GLY A 89 -4.91 -1.18 3.87
CA GLY A 89 -3.90 -2.08 3.36
C GLY A 89 -2.50 -1.55 3.55
N CYS A 90 -1.54 -2.30 3.05
CA CYS A 90 -0.14 -1.96 3.06
C CYS A 90 0.47 -2.30 1.70
N ASP A 91 1.33 -1.43 1.20
CA ASP A 91 1.96 -1.53 -0.10
C ASP A 91 3.48 -1.69 0.04
N TRP A 92 4.05 -2.49 -0.86
CA TRP A 92 5.48 -2.63 -1.04
C TRP A 92 5.79 -2.63 -2.54
N THR A 93 6.99 -2.20 -2.90
CA THR A 93 7.45 -2.20 -4.29
C THR A 93 8.80 -2.89 -4.41
N ALA A 94 8.92 -3.83 -5.34
CA ALA A 94 10.21 -4.28 -5.86
C ALA A 94 10.54 -3.40 -7.08
N SER A 95 11.46 -2.45 -6.92
CA SER A 95 11.76 -1.42 -7.93
C SER A 95 11.98 -2.02 -9.33
N GLY A 96 11.15 -1.59 -10.29
CA GLY A 96 11.22 -2.03 -11.69
C GLY A 96 10.74 -3.47 -11.95
N LYS A 97 10.17 -4.17 -10.97
CA LYS A 97 9.77 -5.59 -11.09
C LYS A 97 8.28 -5.82 -10.85
N PHE A 98 7.81 -5.61 -9.62
CA PHE A 98 6.41 -5.84 -9.24
C PHE A 98 6.06 -5.03 -7.99
N GLY A 99 4.76 -4.73 -7.83
CA GLY A 99 4.18 -4.20 -6.60
C GLY A 99 3.52 -5.32 -5.80
N VAL A 100 3.45 -5.15 -4.49
CA VAL A 100 2.75 -6.03 -3.55
C VAL A 100 1.81 -5.20 -2.71
N ALA A 101 0.56 -5.61 -2.60
CA ALA A 101 -0.42 -5.02 -1.70
C ALA A 101 -1.00 -6.10 -0.80
N ILE A 102 -1.11 -5.82 0.50
CA ILE A 102 -1.80 -6.69 1.46
C ILE A 102 -2.97 -5.90 2.07
N THR A 103 -4.18 -6.44 1.96
CA THR A 103 -5.39 -5.82 2.50
C THR A 103 -6.26 -6.85 3.23
N SER A 104 -7.17 -6.38 4.07
CA SER A 104 -8.15 -7.21 4.77
C SER A 104 -9.57 -6.81 4.39
N SER A 105 -10.46 -7.80 4.24
CA SER A 105 -11.86 -7.61 3.91
C SER A 105 -12.76 -8.30 4.93
N ASN A 106 -13.93 -7.72 5.18
CA ASN A 106 -15.01 -8.29 5.99
C ASN A 106 -15.96 -9.16 5.14
N LYS A 107 -15.40 -9.87 4.17
CA LYS A 107 -16.08 -10.89 3.35
C LYS A 107 -15.30 -12.19 3.49
N GLY A 108 -16.00 -13.32 3.54
CA GLY A 108 -15.38 -14.66 3.51
C GLY A 108 -14.98 -15.07 2.09
N LEU A 109 -14.35 -16.25 1.95
CA LEU A 109 -13.93 -16.80 0.64
C LEU A 109 -15.09 -17.29 -0.24
N SER A 110 -16.29 -17.44 0.31
CA SER A 110 -17.43 -17.96 -0.45
C SER A 110 -17.81 -17.00 -1.58
N GLY A 111 -17.79 -17.52 -2.81
CA GLY A 111 -18.09 -16.72 -4.01
C GLY A 111 -16.91 -15.85 -4.49
N THR A 112 -15.73 -15.97 -3.89
CA THR A 112 -14.51 -15.38 -4.44
C THR A 112 -14.15 -16.12 -5.74
N PRO A 113 -14.06 -15.42 -6.89
CA PRO A 113 -13.63 -16.03 -8.14
C PRO A 113 -12.17 -16.49 -8.04
N GLY A 114 -11.85 -17.61 -8.70
CA GLY A 114 -10.49 -18.13 -8.75
C GLY A 114 -10.42 -19.64 -8.50
N GLU A 115 -9.20 -20.14 -8.38
CA GLU A 115 -8.88 -21.54 -8.15
C GLU A 115 -8.48 -21.75 -6.69
N SER A 116 -8.91 -22.86 -6.09
CA SER A 116 -8.48 -23.21 -4.74
C SER A 116 -6.98 -23.48 -4.71
N VAL A 117 -6.27 -22.86 -3.78
CA VAL A 117 -4.84 -23.09 -3.54
C VAL A 117 -4.60 -23.52 -2.09
N SER A 118 -3.65 -24.44 -1.91
CA SER A 118 -3.28 -24.91 -0.58
C SER A 118 -2.24 -23.98 0.03
N LEU A 119 -2.56 -23.45 1.21
CA LEU A 119 -1.60 -22.83 2.12
C LEU A 119 -1.40 -23.71 3.35
N PRO A 120 -0.28 -23.53 4.09
CA PRO A 120 0.02 -24.36 5.25
C PRO A 120 -1.07 -24.43 6.33
N LYS A 121 -1.73 -23.31 6.68
CA LYS A 121 -2.68 -23.25 7.81
C LYS A 121 -4.14 -23.04 7.41
N ARG A 122 -4.43 -22.46 6.25
CA ARG A 122 -5.80 -22.05 5.89
C ARG A 122 -6.16 -22.29 4.43
N LYS A 123 -7.46 -22.24 4.15
CA LYS A 123 -7.98 -22.26 2.79
C LYS A 123 -7.65 -20.94 2.10
N ALA A 124 -7.37 -21.01 0.80
CA ALA A 124 -7.14 -19.84 -0.01
C ALA A 124 -7.65 -20.05 -1.44
N VAL A 125 -7.93 -18.93 -2.10
CA VAL A 125 -8.30 -18.84 -3.52
C VAL A 125 -7.27 -17.97 -4.22
N GLN A 126 -6.71 -18.48 -5.32
CA GLN A 126 -5.85 -17.74 -6.23
C GLN A 126 -6.67 -17.26 -7.42
N ALA A 127 -6.52 -15.99 -7.77
CA ALA A 127 -7.13 -15.43 -8.96
C ALA A 127 -6.16 -14.55 -9.72
N VAL A 128 -6.32 -14.51 -11.03
CA VAL A 128 -5.48 -13.75 -11.96
C VAL A 128 -6.33 -12.68 -12.62
N ASP A 129 -5.76 -11.47 -12.74
CA ASP A 129 -6.30 -10.36 -13.51
C ASP A 129 -7.77 -10.06 -13.16
N LEU A 130 -8.08 -10.03 -11.86
CA LEU A 130 -9.42 -9.78 -11.32
C LEU A 130 -9.95 -8.40 -11.72
N ASP A 131 -11.22 -8.36 -12.13
CA ASP A 131 -11.99 -7.14 -12.42
C ASP A 131 -11.29 -6.16 -13.37
N GLY A 132 -10.54 -6.68 -14.35
CA GLY A 132 -9.81 -5.87 -15.34
C GLY A 132 -8.51 -5.26 -14.81
N GLY A 133 -8.12 -5.58 -13.57
CA GLY A 133 -6.79 -5.32 -13.03
C GLY A 133 -5.73 -6.24 -13.62
N GLN A 134 -4.46 -5.91 -13.39
CA GLN A 134 -3.31 -6.75 -13.73
C GLN A 134 -2.63 -7.24 -12.46
N GLY A 135 -2.54 -8.55 -12.28
CA GLY A 135 -1.88 -9.14 -11.11
C GLY A 135 -2.46 -10.48 -10.68
N CYS A 136 -1.81 -11.08 -9.69
CA CYS A 136 -2.25 -12.30 -9.04
C CYS A 136 -2.67 -12.00 -7.60
N GLY A 137 -3.92 -12.32 -7.27
CA GLY A 137 -4.48 -12.19 -5.94
C GLY A 137 -4.57 -13.55 -5.24
N ILE A 138 -4.12 -13.64 -3.99
CA ILE A 138 -4.35 -14.78 -3.10
C ILE A 138 -5.23 -14.32 -1.94
N ALA A 139 -6.50 -14.71 -1.96
CA ALA A 139 -7.43 -14.49 -0.86
C ALA A 139 -7.32 -15.63 0.14
N MET A 140 -7.13 -15.33 1.42
CA MET A 140 -6.93 -16.28 2.51
C MET A 140 -8.04 -16.16 3.53
N GLU A 141 -8.62 -17.29 3.94
CA GLU A 141 -9.65 -17.33 4.98
C GLU A 141 -9.06 -16.99 6.35
N VAL A 142 -9.53 -15.90 6.96
CA VAL A 142 -9.25 -15.62 8.38
C VAL A 142 -10.40 -16.13 9.24
N SER A 143 -11.63 -15.91 8.78
CA SER A 143 -12.85 -16.49 9.34
C SER A 143 -13.87 -16.70 8.24
N ALA A 144 -15.01 -17.32 8.56
CA ALA A 144 -16.11 -17.50 7.62
C ALA A 144 -16.62 -16.18 6.98
N SER A 145 -16.36 -15.04 7.63
CA SER A 145 -16.76 -13.70 7.16
C SER A 145 -15.60 -12.73 6.97
N SER A 146 -14.34 -13.19 6.97
CA SER A 146 -13.21 -12.30 6.75
C SER A 146 -12.06 -12.97 6.01
N THR A 147 -11.42 -12.18 5.15
CA THR A 147 -10.28 -12.63 4.34
C THR A 147 -9.15 -11.62 4.39
N VAL A 148 -7.92 -12.11 4.23
CA VAL A 148 -6.78 -11.27 3.87
C VAL A 148 -6.41 -11.57 2.43
N LEU A 149 -6.17 -10.52 1.65
CA LEU A 149 -5.84 -10.59 0.25
C LEU A 149 -4.39 -10.11 0.06
N VAL A 150 -3.58 -10.96 -0.55
CA VAL A 150 -2.25 -10.61 -1.08
C VAL A 150 -2.40 -10.39 -2.57
N ILE A 151 -2.04 -9.22 -3.07
CA ILE A 151 -2.08 -8.89 -4.50
C ILE A 151 -0.65 -8.62 -4.94
N VAL A 152 -0.21 -9.27 -6.01
CA VAL A 152 1.06 -8.97 -6.67
C VAL A 152 0.77 -8.53 -8.09
N SER A 153 1.28 -7.37 -8.49
CA SER A 153 1.06 -6.80 -9.81
C SER A 153 2.40 -6.58 -10.52
N PRO A 154 2.56 -7.00 -11.78
CA PRO A 154 3.78 -6.77 -12.54
C PRO A 154 3.96 -5.27 -12.83
N VAL A 155 5.21 -4.79 -12.81
CA VAL A 155 5.54 -3.44 -13.32
C VAL A 155 5.70 -3.52 -14.84
N GLY A 156 5.17 -2.52 -15.55
CA GLY A 156 5.31 -2.43 -17.02
C GLY A 156 4.25 -3.22 -17.81
N GLY A 157 3.27 -3.82 -17.11
CA GLY A 157 2.16 -4.55 -17.72
C GLY A 157 2.43 -6.04 -17.94
N GLY A 158 1.43 -6.73 -18.49
CA GLY A 158 1.44 -8.17 -18.72
C GLY A 158 0.42 -8.92 -17.85
N SER A 159 0.31 -10.24 -18.04
CA SER A 159 -0.67 -11.04 -17.30
C SER A 159 -0.24 -11.22 -15.84
N GLY A 160 -1.19 -11.16 -14.92
CA GLY A 160 -0.98 -11.48 -13.52
C GLY A 160 -0.49 -12.91 -13.27
N ALA A 161 -0.74 -13.84 -14.20
CA ALA A 161 -0.28 -15.23 -14.07
C ALA A 161 1.25 -15.32 -13.86
N GLN A 162 2.02 -14.41 -14.46
CA GLN A 162 3.48 -14.40 -14.37
C GLN A 162 4.01 -14.08 -12.96
N VAL A 163 3.19 -13.45 -12.11
CA VAL A 163 3.55 -13.08 -10.74
C VAL A 163 2.85 -13.93 -9.67
N CYS A 164 2.06 -14.93 -10.07
CA CYS A 164 1.44 -15.86 -9.12
C CYS A 164 2.43 -16.64 -8.26
N PRO A 165 3.60 -17.10 -8.76
CA PRO A 165 4.58 -17.74 -7.90
C PRO A 165 5.03 -16.85 -6.73
N GLN A 166 5.25 -15.56 -7.00
CA GLN A 166 5.60 -14.55 -6.01
C GLN A 166 4.44 -14.28 -5.04
N ALA A 167 3.22 -14.18 -5.56
CA ALA A 167 2.02 -14.02 -4.73
C ALA A 167 1.83 -15.19 -3.76
N LEU A 168 2.07 -16.42 -4.22
CA LEU A 168 1.98 -17.62 -3.40
C LEU A 168 3.09 -17.69 -2.33
N GLU A 169 4.31 -17.26 -2.66
CA GLU A 169 5.41 -17.18 -1.69
C GLU A 169 5.09 -16.18 -0.57
N ILE A 170 4.63 -14.98 -0.92
CA ILE A 170 4.22 -13.96 0.05
C ILE A 170 3.03 -14.45 0.88
N ALA A 171 2.03 -15.08 0.23
CA ALA A 171 0.87 -15.62 0.93
C ALA A 171 1.25 -16.65 2.00
N LYS A 172 2.28 -17.48 1.78
CA LYS A 172 2.78 -18.41 2.82
C LYS A 172 3.36 -17.68 4.04
N ILE A 173 4.05 -16.57 3.83
CA ILE A 173 4.60 -15.75 4.92
C ILE A 173 3.47 -15.10 5.73
N VAL A 174 2.46 -14.60 5.02
CA VAL A 174 1.27 -13.99 5.62
C VAL A 174 0.44 -15.03 6.38
N ASP A 175 0.19 -16.19 5.79
CA ASP A 175 -0.56 -17.31 6.39
C ASP A 175 -0.04 -17.70 7.79
N ALA A 176 1.29 -17.74 7.94
CA ALA A 176 1.96 -18.04 9.19
C ALA A 176 1.62 -17.03 10.31
N ARG A 177 1.36 -15.76 9.95
CA ARG A 177 1.15 -14.63 10.88
C ARG A 177 -0.30 -14.26 11.12
N LEU A 178 -1.19 -14.70 10.23
CA LEU A 178 -2.62 -14.54 10.43
C LEU A 178 -3.06 -15.35 11.67
N PRO A 179 -4.02 -14.80 12.45
CA PRO A 179 -4.59 -15.48 13.60
C PRO A 179 -5.30 -16.79 13.21
#